data_AF-A0A7S2Q2F7-F1
#
_entry.id   AF-A0A7S2Q2F7-F1
#
_cell.length_a   1.000
_cell.length_b   1.000
_cell.length_c   1.000
_cell.angle_alpha   90.00
_cell.angle_beta   90.00
_cell.angle_gamma   90.00
#
_symmetry.space_group_name_H-M   'P 1'
#
loop_
_entity.id
_entity.type
_entity.pdbx_description
1 polymer ?
#
loop_
_entity_poly.entity_id
_entity_poly.type
_entity_poly.pdbx_seq_one_letter_code
_entity_poly.pdbx_strand_id
1 'polypeptide(L)'
;MDPPEQEPTSLMIPLPDDSIHHGPGPVRRQILQTMKKSGMMKTQAETAGVSVRNHHYQLGFSGCCTMIVCMLGILFAWVQYFQWSNTLSSTTMPIPAATVTTKTKPNSLPAKDKDAFAKLEIFVSAFPGDSSSERINGFAELQATLIRSLQFFWPLEQLSVTMVCDDTTYTNMEEQENVTSTAKSLFDPNIADKISIKYNTLTNHTMYGRGYYIQQLIMFWADNFTDAEYIGFVDDDTLLSRKVQPYDLFDVQGRPRAIVGTPEGKPKSWTDSVRYSFQWEPKVYGMNYFPVIVHRSLLEKMREYILSQHPQFTYFDEFYMSMIRRNGPLVNSEANGFSQFYMMMDYAYQKHPDEYDWHIETDKCEHFGFPGDHCKPFPRVSVHAGWYHLSKYKTKRDREEFVSEMLRIGYCFSLPAGNHSDIDEARCKKYWTDLNWRGEWQFELTPTIWRVNGTTAEGMRRSHEEKLKSRTPHVWDDSEMQRIFG
;
A
#
# COMPACT_ATOMS: atom_id res chain seq x y z
N MET A 1 -46.26 42.14 -26.81
CA MET A 1 -45.17 42.80 -27.56
C MET A 1 -43.91 42.34 -26.88
N ASP A 2 -43.48 41.15 -27.28
CA ASP A 2 -42.32 40.46 -26.71
C ASP A 2 -41.08 40.79 -27.56
N PRO A 3 -39.89 40.91 -26.95
CA PRO A 3 -38.68 41.20 -27.69
C PRO A 3 -38.18 39.95 -28.44
N PRO A 4 -37.47 40.10 -29.57
CA PRO A 4 -37.11 38.98 -30.43
C PRO A 4 -35.92 38.18 -29.88
N GLU A 5 -35.99 36.87 -30.04
CA GLU A 5 -34.90 35.90 -29.88
C GLU A 5 -33.71 36.26 -30.79
N GLN A 6 -32.50 36.26 -30.22
CA GLN A 6 -31.25 36.27 -30.97
C GLN A 6 -30.69 34.84 -31.03
N GLU A 7 -30.51 34.33 -32.26
CA GLU A 7 -29.77 33.09 -32.52
C GLU A 7 -28.26 33.26 -32.22
N PRO A 8 -27.58 32.23 -31.69
CA PRO A 8 -26.14 32.27 -31.49
C PRO A 8 -25.40 31.95 -32.80
N THR A 9 -24.68 32.93 -33.33
CA THR A 9 -23.69 32.78 -34.40
C THR A 9 -22.54 31.86 -33.96
N SER A 10 -22.44 30.70 -34.61
CA SER A 10 -21.31 29.77 -34.54
C SER A 10 -20.08 30.36 -35.24
N LEU A 11 -19.02 30.63 -34.47
CA LEU A 11 -17.72 31.01 -34.99
C LEU A 11 -16.90 29.71 -35.21
N MET A 12 -16.80 29.25 -36.45
CA MET A 12 -15.86 28.19 -36.84
C MET A 12 -14.44 28.74 -36.82
N ILE A 13 -13.61 28.24 -35.90
CA ILE A 13 -12.15 28.40 -35.91
C ILE A 13 -11.57 27.15 -36.59
N PRO A 14 -10.72 27.28 -37.63
CA PRO A 14 -10.14 26.12 -38.29
C PRO A 14 -9.10 25.44 -37.38
N LEU A 15 -9.22 24.12 -37.24
CA LEU A 15 -8.25 23.25 -36.58
C LEU A 15 -6.95 23.19 -37.42
N PRO A 16 -5.76 23.28 -36.82
CA PRO A 16 -4.53 22.97 -37.52
C PRO A 16 -4.29 21.47 -37.57
N ASP A 17 -3.80 21.08 -38.75
CA ASP A 17 -3.34 19.78 -39.23
C ASP A 17 -2.52 18.97 -38.22
N ASP A 18 -2.98 17.75 -37.91
CA ASP A 18 -2.29 16.75 -37.08
C ASP A 18 -1.24 16.01 -37.91
N SER A 19 -0.04 16.58 -37.97
CA SER A 19 1.16 15.79 -38.26
C SER A 19 2.40 16.46 -37.66
N ILE A 20 2.83 16.04 -36.46
CA ILE A 20 4.22 16.10 -36.00
C ILE A 20 4.42 15.20 -34.77
N HIS A 21 5.46 14.38 -34.88
CA HIS A 21 6.12 13.52 -33.91
C HIS A 21 6.04 13.87 -32.42
N HIS A 22 5.85 12.82 -31.60
CA HIS A 22 6.09 12.82 -30.16
C HIS A 22 7.50 13.33 -29.81
N GLY A 23 7.56 14.52 -29.22
CA GLY A 23 8.71 15.06 -28.51
C GLY A 23 8.24 15.78 -27.24
N PRO A 24 9.04 15.82 -26.16
CA PRO A 24 8.62 16.42 -24.90
C PRO A 24 8.47 17.94 -25.03
N GLY A 25 7.39 18.48 -24.47
CA GLY A 25 6.91 19.85 -24.68
C GLY A 25 7.89 20.99 -24.30
N PRO A 26 7.69 22.20 -24.88
CA PRO A 26 8.63 23.32 -24.84
C PRO A 26 8.87 23.95 -23.46
N VAL A 27 7.94 23.78 -22.50
CA VAL A 27 8.07 24.27 -21.11
C VAL A 27 9.27 23.62 -20.39
N ARG A 28 9.62 22.39 -20.80
CA ARG A 28 10.63 21.53 -20.14
C ARG A 28 12.08 21.93 -20.39
N ARG A 29 12.39 22.56 -21.55
CA ARG A 29 13.74 23.10 -21.81
C ARG A 29 14.00 24.42 -21.07
N GLN A 30 12.95 25.18 -20.77
CA GLN A 30 13.06 26.48 -20.12
C GLN A 30 13.44 26.36 -18.63
N ILE A 31 12.97 25.32 -17.94
CA ILE A 31 13.32 25.04 -16.53
C ILE A 31 14.81 24.71 -16.40
N LEU A 32 15.33 23.81 -17.25
CA LEU A 32 16.74 23.40 -17.26
C LEU A 32 17.69 24.55 -17.65
N GLN A 33 17.28 25.46 -18.54
CA GLN A 33 18.08 26.61 -18.93
C GLN A 33 18.07 27.74 -17.90
N THR A 34 16.96 27.95 -17.19
CA THR A 34 16.84 28.98 -16.14
C THR A 34 17.66 28.63 -14.91
N MET A 35 17.69 27.35 -14.52
CA MET A 35 18.48 26.88 -13.37
C MET A 35 20.00 26.91 -13.58
N LYS A 36 20.48 26.73 -14.83
CA LYS A 36 21.91 26.95 -15.15
C LYS A 36 22.31 28.43 -15.08
N LYS A 37 21.38 29.35 -15.35
CA LYS A 37 21.64 30.80 -15.34
C LYS A 37 21.57 31.43 -13.95
N SER A 38 20.88 30.83 -12.98
CA SER A 38 20.70 31.42 -11.64
C SER A 38 21.85 31.20 -10.64
N GLY A 39 22.94 30.51 -11.03
CA GLY A 39 24.15 30.43 -10.21
C GLY A 39 24.00 29.70 -8.86
N MET A 40 22.94 28.91 -8.67
CA MET A 40 22.67 28.17 -7.42
C MET A 40 23.58 26.94 -7.16
N MET A 41 24.71 26.82 -7.87
CA MET A 41 25.75 25.84 -7.57
C MET A 41 27.07 26.54 -7.25
N LYS A 42 27.33 26.75 -5.95
CA LYS A 42 28.69 26.86 -5.42
C LYS A 42 28.93 25.68 -4.49
N THR A 43 29.88 24.84 -4.86
CA THR A 43 30.43 23.77 -4.02
C THR A 43 31.30 24.39 -2.93
N GLN A 44 30.94 24.15 -1.66
CA GLN A 44 31.82 24.35 -0.52
C GLN A 44 32.43 23.01 -0.13
N ALA A 45 33.66 22.78 -0.57
CA ALA A 45 34.60 21.91 0.11
C ALA A 45 35.54 22.83 0.92
N GLU A 46 36.07 22.32 2.03
CA GLU A 46 36.98 22.97 2.98
C GLU A 46 36.31 23.76 4.12
N THR A 47 35.97 23.07 5.21
CA THR A 47 36.55 23.29 6.56
C THR A 47 35.79 22.47 7.60
N ALA A 48 36.48 21.55 8.28
CA ALA A 48 36.30 21.26 9.72
C ALA A 48 37.21 20.09 10.13
N GLY A 49 38.39 20.42 10.64
CA GLY A 49 39.10 19.55 11.57
C GLY A 49 38.55 19.80 12.97
N VAL A 50 38.00 18.79 13.63
CA VAL A 50 37.68 18.84 15.06
C VAL A 50 38.05 17.52 15.74
N SER A 51 38.81 17.69 16.81
CA SER A 51 39.38 16.70 17.73
C SER A 51 38.31 15.99 18.56
N VAL A 52 38.43 14.66 18.68
CA VAL A 52 37.61 13.80 19.56
C VAL A 52 38.23 13.75 20.95
N ARG A 53 37.46 14.13 21.99
CA ARG A 53 37.77 13.82 23.40
C ARG A 53 36.81 12.74 23.91
N ASN A 54 37.39 11.69 24.48
CA ASN A 54 36.70 10.63 25.20
C ASN A 54 36.24 11.12 26.59
N HIS A 55 35.01 10.81 26.97
CA HIS A 55 34.54 10.87 28.36
C HIS A 55 33.99 9.51 28.79
N HIS A 56 34.63 8.96 29.83
CA HIS A 56 34.16 7.81 30.59
C HIS A 56 33.00 8.21 31.50
N TYR A 57 31.95 7.40 31.53
CA TYR A 57 30.95 7.42 32.60
C TYR A 57 30.92 6.05 33.30
N GLN A 58 31.14 6.07 34.60
CA GLN A 58 30.86 4.97 35.52
C GLN A 58 29.37 4.98 35.90
N LEU A 59 28.73 3.81 35.88
CA LEU A 59 27.39 3.60 36.44
C LEU A 59 27.47 2.59 37.59
N GLY A 60 26.99 3.02 38.76
CA GLY A 60 26.88 2.22 39.97
C GLY A 60 25.60 1.38 40.00
N PHE A 61 25.74 0.16 40.51
CA PHE A 61 24.66 -0.82 40.77
C PHE A 61 23.98 -0.55 42.12
N SER A 62 22.64 -0.58 42.17
CA SER A 62 21.88 -0.94 43.38
C SER A 62 20.42 -1.25 43.04
N GLY A 63 19.89 -2.37 43.57
CA GLY A 63 18.44 -2.57 43.73
C GLY A 63 17.85 -3.83 43.10
N CYS A 64 18.20 -5.02 43.61
CA CYS A 64 17.56 -6.29 43.26
C CYS A 64 16.85 -6.84 44.51
N CYS A 65 15.55 -6.60 44.66
CA CYS A 65 14.71 -7.31 45.65
C CYS A 65 13.18 -7.21 45.43
N THR A 66 12.68 -6.41 44.48
CA THR A 66 11.22 -6.18 44.34
C THR A 66 10.51 -7.08 43.30
N MET A 67 11.25 -7.85 42.48
CA MET A 67 10.65 -8.61 41.36
C MET A 67 10.04 -9.98 41.72
N ILE A 68 10.34 -10.55 42.89
CA ILE A 68 9.89 -11.91 43.22
C ILE A 68 8.41 -11.94 43.66
N VAL A 69 7.87 -10.85 44.19
CA VAL A 69 6.47 -10.79 44.69
C VAL A 69 5.47 -10.62 43.55
N CYS A 70 5.82 -9.96 42.44
CA CYS A 70 4.92 -9.78 41.29
C CYS A 70 4.75 -11.06 40.45
N MET A 71 5.75 -11.94 40.41
CA MET A 71 5.71 -13.19 39.62
C MET A 71 4.74 -14.23 40.21
N LEU A 72 4.55 -14.26 41.53
CA LEU A 72 3.65 -15.23 42.18
C LEU A 72 2.16 -14.87 42.04
N GLY A 73 1.83 -13.58 41.92
CA GLY A 73 0.45 -13.13 41.70
C GLY A 73 -0.10 -13.47 40.30
N ILE A 74 0.76 -13.45 39.28
CA ILE A 74 0.37 -13.75 37.89
C ILE A 74 0.10 -15.25 37.69
N LEU A 75 0.83 -16.12 38.40
CA LEU A 75 0.60 -17.57 38.32
C LEU A 75 -0.76 -17.99 38.91
N PHE A 76 -1.22 -17.33 39.97
CA PHE A 76 -2.50 -17.65 40.63
C PHE A 76 -3.73 -17.25 39.79
N ALA A 77 -3.65 -16.12 39.07
CA ALA A 77 -4.72 -15.69 38.16
C ALA A 77 -4.87 -16.62 36.95
N TRP A 78 -3.75 -17.20 36.48
CA TRP A 78 -3.75 -18.13 35.34
C TRP A 78 -4.41 -19.48 35.64
N VAL A 79 -4.21 -20.00 36.86
CA VAL A 79 -4.80 -21.30 37.26
C VAL A 79 -6.32 -21.20 37.41
N GLN A 80 -6.85 -20.07 37.89
CA GLN A 80 -8.31 -19.88 38.01
C GLN A 80 -9.01 -19.70 36.65
N TYR A 81 -8.36 -19.04 35.69
CA TYR A 81 -8.90 -18.88 34.33
C TYR A 81 -9.06 -20.23 33.61
N PHE A 82 -8.09 -21.14 33.78
CA PHE A 82 -8.09 -22.45 33.11
C PHE A 82 -9.13 -23.45 33.67
N GLN A 83 -9.53 -23.29 34.93
CA GLN A 83 -10.57 -24.15 35.51
C GLN A 83 -11.99 -23.73 35.07
N TRP A 84 -12.20 -22.46 34.76
CA TRP A 84 -13.49 -21.95 34.29
C TRP A 84 -13.77 -22.28 32.82
N SER A 85 -12.75 -22.30 31.95
CA SER A 85 -12.93 -22.62 30.53
C SER A 85 -13.30 -24.08 30.26
N ASN A 86 -12.97 -25.00 31.17
CA ASN A 86 -13.25 -26.44 31.00
C ASN A 86 -14.68 -26.85 31.38
N THR A 87 -15.51 -25.95 31.94
CA THR A 87 -16.87 -26.27 32.36
C THR A 87 -17.96 -25.94 31.33
N LEU A 88 -17.60 -25.37 30.16
CA LEU A 88 -18.57 -24.93 29.13
C LEU A 88 -18.64 -25.81 27.86
N SER A 89 -17.89 -26.92 27.79
CA SER A 89 -17.85 -27.80 26.62
C SER A 89 -18.68 -29.08 26.81
N SER A 90 -20.01 -28.98 26.90
CA SER A 90 -20.89 -30.14 26.67
C SER A 90 -22.31 -29.72 26.26
N THR A 91 -22.49 -29.26 25.03
CA THR A 91 -23.80 -29.31 24.36
C THR A 91 -23.63 -29.23 22.84
N THR A 92 -23.44 -30.39 22.21
CA THR A 92 -23.45 -30.53 20.75
C THR A 92 -24.88 -30.72 20.26
N MET A 93 -25.38 -29.81 19.43
CA MET A 93 -26.60 -30.03 18.63
C MET A 93 -26.22 -30.50 17.21
N PRO A 94 -27.00 -31.42 16.60
CA PRO A 94 -26.69 -31.96 15.28
C PRO A 94 -27.11 -31.00 14.15
N ILE A 95 -26.21 -30.79 13.19
CA ILE A 95 -26.46 -30.05 11.94
C ILE A 95 -26.91 -31.05 10.86
N PRO A 96 -27.99 -30.79 10.10
CA PRO A 96 -28.44 -31.70 9.05
C PRO A 96 -27.56 -31.60 7.79
N ALA A 97 -27.20 -32.76 7.24
CA ALA A 97 -26.40 -32.88 6.02
C ALA A 97 -27.17 -32.39 4.79
N ALA A 98 -26.58 -31.43 4.06
CA ALA A 98 -27.08 -30.98 2.76
C ALA A 98 -26.41 -31.78 1.62
N THR A 99 -27.23 -32.29 0.72
CA THR A 99 -26.84 -33.11 -0.43
C THR A 99 -26.19 -32.26 -1.52
N VAL A 100 -24.98 -32.62 -1.93
CA VAL A 100 -24.20 -31.96 -2.99
C VAL A 100 -24.65 -32.42 -4.38
N THR A 101 -25.07 -31.49 -5.23
CA THR A 101 -25.30 -31.72 -6.67
C THR A 101 -24.36 -30.86 -7.54
N THR A 102 -23.40 -31.56 -8.16
CA THR A 102 -22.73 -31.38 -9.46
C THR A 102 -22.57 -29.99 -10.12
N LYS A 103 -21.29 -29.68 -10.41
CA LYS A 103 -20.70 -28.97 -11.58
C LYS A 103 -21.46 -27.75 -12.12
N THR A 104 -21.18 -26.60 -11.54
CA THR A 104 -21.49 -25.27 -12.09
C THR A 104 -20.38 -24.79 -13.04
N LYS A 105 -20.77 -24.25 -14.21
CA LYS A 105 -19.92 -23.43 -15.08
C LYS A 105 -19.24 -22.31 -14.26
N PRO A 106 -18.04 -21.84 -14.65
CA PRO A 106 -17.42 -20.69 -13.98
C PRO A 106 -18.39 -19.50 -14.07
N ASN A 107 -18.94 -19.11 -12.92
CA ASN A 107 -19.84 -17.97 -12.80
C ASN A 107 -19.04 -16.72 -13.16
N SER A 108 -19.42 -16.06 -14.26
CA SER A 108 -18.93 -14.73 -14.58
C SER A 108 -19.27 -13.77 -13.43
N LEU A 109 -18.30 -12.94 -13.03
CA LEU A 109 -18.53 -11.85 -12.08
C LEU A 109 -19.76 -11.01 -12.49
N PRO A 110 -20.57 -10.54 -11.51
CA PRO A 110 -21.61 -9.54 -11.75
C PRO A 110 -21.11 -8.36 -12.57
N ALA A 111 -21.96 -7.74 -13.41
CA ALA A 111 -21.53 -6.62 -14.27
C ALA A 111 -20.89 -5.46 -13.49
N LYS A 112 -21.45 -5.09 -12.33
CA LYS A 112 -20.93 -4.05 -11.44
C LYS A 112 -19.53 -4.34 -10.87
N ASP A 113 -19.18 -5.61 -10.76
CA ASP A 113 -17.90 -6.06 -10.21
C ASP A 113 -16.76 -5.90 -11.23
N LYS A 114 -17.07 -6.07 -12.53
CA LYS A 114 -16.12 -5.82 -13.61
C LYS A 114 -15.79 -4.34 -13.74
N ASP A 115 -16.77 -3.46 -13.50
CA ASP A 115 -16.59 -2.02 -13.58
C ASP A 115 -15.58 -1.51 -12.55
N ALA A 116 -15.51 -2.13 -11.36
CA ALA A 116 -14.59 -1.71 -10.30
C ALA A 116 -13.12 -1.97 -10.63
N PHE A 117 -12.79 -3.12 -11.23
CA PHE A 117 -11.41 -3.38 -11.66
C PHE A 117 -11.07 -2.66 -12.97
N ALA A 118 -12.02 -2.50 -13.89
CA ALA A 118 -11.78 -1.82 -15.16
C ALA A 118 -11.35 -0.35 -15.01
N LYS A 119 -11.73 0.29 -13.90
CA LYS A 119 -11.40 1.68 -13.59
C LYS A 119 -10.15 1.87 -12.71
N LEU A 120 -9.52 0.76 -12.28
CA LEU A 120 -8.37 0.76 -11.37
C LEU A 120 -7.12 0.24 -12.07
N GLU A 121 -6.01 0.96 -11.93
CA GLU A 121 -4.70 0.47 -12.31
C GLU A 121 -3.76 0.45 -11.10
N ILE A 122 -3.04 -0.68 -10.92
CA ILE A 122 -2.05 -0.80 -9.86
C ILE A 122 -0.78 -0.08 -10.29
N PHE A 123 -0.30 0.81 -9.44
CA PHE A 123 0.87 1.63 -9.72
C PHE A 123 2.04 1.21 -8.84
N VAL A 124 3.14 0.82 -9.51
CA VAL A 124 4.36 0.34 -8.87
C VAL A 124 5.53 1.16 -9.36
N SER A 125 6.24 1.82 -8.46
CA SER A 125 7.56 2.36 -8.75
C SER A 125 8.61 1.27 -8.56
N ALA A 126 9.32 0.88 -9.61
CA ALA A 126 10.27 -0.22 -9.54
C ALA A 126 11.71 0.28 -9.74
N PHE A 127 12.57 -0.01 -8.77
CA PHE A 127 13.99 0.31 -8.83
C PHE A 127 14.75 -1.02 -8.84
N PRO A 128 15.31 -1.46 -9.99
CA PRO A 128 15.98 -2.76 -10.09
C PRO A 128 17.19 -2.90 -9.14
N GLY A 129 17.73 -1.78 -8.63
CA GLY A 129 18.88 -1.80 -7.75
C GLY A 129 20.14 -2.29 -8.46
N ASP A 130 21.27 -2.29 -7.76
CA ASP A 130 22.54 -2.77 -8.29
C ASP A 130 22.61 -4.31 -8.24
N SER A 131 22.64 -4.95 -9.41
CA SER A 131 22.74 -6.40 -9.57
C SER A 131 24.10 -6.98 -9.13
N SER A 132 25.09 -6.15 -8.81
CA SER A 132 26.46 -6.58 -8.47
C SER A 132 26.67 -6.92 -6.99
N SER A 133 25.69 -6.64 -6.12
CA SER A 133 25.81 -6.94 -4.68
C SER A 133 25.10 -8.26 -4.31
N GLU A 134 25.58 -8.95 -3.27
CA GLU A 134 24.89 -10.10 -2.65
C GLU A 134 23.51 -9.74 -2.02
N ARG A 135 23.09 -8.47 -2.12
CA ARG A 135 21.75 -8.03 -1.71
C ARG A 135 20.77 -8.37 -2.83
N ILE A 136 19.56 -8.78 -2.44
CA ILE A 136 18.49 -9.13 -3.38
C ILE A 136 18.26 -7.93 -4.34
N ASN A 137 18.42 -8.17 -5.65
CA ASN A 137 18.07 -7.24 -6.72
C ASN A 137 16.61 -6.78 -6.52
N GLY A 138 16.30 -5.51 -6.74
CA GLY A 138 14.97 -4.95 -6.50
C GLY A 138 13.86 -5.69 -7.26
N PHE A 139 14.13 -6.18 -8.48
CA PHE A 139 13.20 -7.03 -9.21
C PHE A 139 13.03 -8.42 -8.60
N ALA A 140 14.08 -8.99 -8.01
CA ALA A 140 13.98 -10.28 -7.34
C ALA A 140 13.14 -10.18 -6.05
N GLU A 141 13.25 -9.07 -5.31
CA GLU A 141 12.37 -8.80 -4.17
C GLU A 141 10.94 -8.60 -4.64
N LEU A 142 10.73 -7.71 -5.62
CA LEU A 142 9.43 -7.42 -6.22
C LEU A 142 8.74 -8.68 -6.74
N GLN A 143 9.49 -9.56 -7.39
CA GLN A 143 9.01 -10.85 -7.88
C GLN A 143 8.61 -11.76 -6.72
N ALA A 144 9.48 -11.88 -5.70
CA ALA A 144 9.27 -12.78 -4.59
C ALA A 144 8.09 -12.37 -3.69
N THR A 145 7.83 -11.06 -3.51
CA THR A 145 6.78 -10.53 -2.64
C THR A 145 5.55 -10.10 -3.44
N LEU A 146 5.59 -8.90 -4.04
CA LEU A 146 4.44 -8.25 -4.64
C LEU A 146 3.91 -9.04 -5.83
N ILE A 147 4.71 -9.29 -6.86
CA ILE A 147 4.22 -9.89 -8.11
C ILE A 147 3.68 -11.29 -7.88
N ARG A 148 4.42 -12.14 -7.15
CA ARG A 148 3.97 -13.50 -6.84
C ARG A 148 2.62 -13.50 -6.09
N SER A 149 2.46 -12.68 -5.06
CA SER A 149 1.20 -12.61 -4.30
C SER A 149 0.06 -11.96 -5.09
N LEU A 150 0.39 -10.99 -5.93
CA LEU A 150 -0.54 -10.33 -6.82
C LEU A 150 -1.06 -11.29 -7.89
N GLN A 151 -0.22 -12.13 -8.49
CA GLN A 151 -0.69 -13.17 -9.40
C GLN A 151 -1.52 -14.26 -8.73
N PHE A 152 -1.19 -14.57 -7.48
CA PHE A 152 -1.89 -15.62 -6.76
C PHE A 152 -3.27 -15.18 -6.26
N PHE A 153 -3.41 -13.93 -5.81
CA PHE A 153 -4.62 -13.43 -5.15
C PHE A 153 -5.45 -12.44 -5.96
N TRP A 154 -4.87 -11.76 -6.95
CA TRP A 154 -5.62 -10.85 -7.82
C TRP A 154 -6.28 -11.63 -8.96
N PRO A 155 -7.50 -11.28 -9.38
CA PRO A 155 -8.09 -11.85 -10.60
C PRO A 155 -7.27 -11.46 -11.84
N LEU A 156 -6.44 -12.38 -12.35
CA LEU A 156 -5.46 -12.14 -13.43
C LEU A 156 -6.11 -11.54 -14.69
N GLU A 157 -7.33 -11.94 -15.00
CA GLU A 157 -8.07 -11.43 -16.14
C GLU A 157 -8.46 -9.95 -16.02
N GLN A 158 -8.39 -9.38 -14.82
CA GLN A 158 -8.72 -7.99 -14.49
C GLN A 158 -7.53 -7.21 -13.94
N LEU A 159 -6.35 -7.83 -13.88
CA LEU A 159 -5.15 -7.14 -13.44
C LEU A 159 -4.66 -6.16 -14.51
N SER A 160 -4.43 -4.92 -14.10
CA SER A 160 -3.75 -3.89 -14.89
C SER A 160 -2.69 -3.25 -14.00
N VAL A 161 -1.46 -3.15 -14.51
CA VAL A 161 -0.32 -2.62 -13.75
C VAL A 161 0.44 -1.62 -14.61
N THR A 162 0.67 -0.43 -14.06
CA THR A 162 1.71 0.49 -14.53
C THR A 162 2.91 0.37 -13.60
N MET A 163 4.02 -0.09 -14.16
CA MET A 163 5.32 -0.12 -13.49
C MET A 163 6.18 1.03 -14.03
N VAL A 164 6.62 1.92 -13.14
CA VAL A 164 7.50 3.04 -13.51
C VAL A 164 8.92 2.75 -13.05
N CYS A 165 9.81 2.60 -14.01
CA CYS A 165 11.25 2.40 -13.82
C CYS A 165 11.99 3.75 -13.80
N ASP A 166 13.16 3.78 -13.16
CA ASP A 166 14.03 4.95 -13.14
C ASP A 166 14.89 5.02 -14.41
N ASP A 167 14.65 6.04 -15.24
CA ASP A 167 15.35 6.20 -16.52
C ASP A 167 16.86 6.48 -16.38
N THR A 168 17.32 6.99 -15.22
CA THR A 168 18.75 7.26 -15.01
C THR A 168 19.59 6.01 -14.78
N THR A 169 18.94 4.86 -14.62
CA THR A 169 19.64 3.59 -14.51
C THR A 169 20.06 3.02 -15.86
N TYR A 170 19.62 3.63 -16.99
CA TYR A 170 19.89 3.15 -18.34
C TYR A 170 20.68 4.19 -19.15
N THR A 171 21.64 3.71 -19.93
CA THR A 171 22.53 4.54 -20.73
C THR A 171 22.06 4.69 -22.18
N ASN A 172 21.17 3.81 -22.65
CA ASN A 172 20.69 3.75 -24.02
C ASN A 172 19.32 3.03 -24.13
N MET A 173 18.71 3.06 -25.33
CA MET A 173 17.40 2.45 -25.58
C MET A 173 17.43 0.92 -25.51
N GLU A 174 18.54 0.26 -25.86
CA GLU A 174 18.66 -1.20 -25.80
C GLU A 174 18.59 -1.71 -24.34
N GLU A 175 19.25 -1.00 -23.41
CA GLU A 175 19.15 -1.29 -21.98
C GLU A 175 17.73 -1.08 -21.44
N GLN A 176 17.04 -0.02 -21.88
CA GLN A 176 15.63 0.18 -21.55
C GLN A 176 14.76 -0.97 -22.08
N GLU A 177 14.91 -1.38 -23.34
CA GLU A 177 14.17 -2.50 -23.94
C GLU A 177 14.42 -3.82 -23.17
N ASN A 178 15.67 -4.10 -22.81
CA ASN A 178 16.05 -5.26 -22.01
C ASN A 178 15.37 -5.25 -20.63
N VAL A 179 15.30 -4.08 -19.98
CA VAL A 179 14.58 -3.93 -18.71
C VAL A 179 13.08 -4.07 -18.89
N THR A 180 12.49 -3.48 -19.94
CA THR A 180 11.06 -3.67 -20.24
C THR A 180 10.75 -5.16 -20.39
N SER A 181 11.56 -5.87 -21.18
CA SER A 181 11.43 -7.32 -21.38
C SER A 181 11.57 -8.08 -20.06
N THR A 182 12.59 -7.75 -19.26
CA THR A 182 12.82 -8.37 -17.95
C THR A 182 11.66 -8.13 -17.00
N ALA A 183 11.20 -6.89 -16.86
CA ALA A 183 10.09 -6.50 -15.98
C ALA A 183 8.80 -7.21 -16.38
N LYS A 184 8.48 -7.29 -17.69
CA LYS A 184 7.33 -8.04 -18.20
C LYS A 184 7.46 -9.54 -17.95
N SER A 185 8.68 -10.10 -18.04
CA SER A 185 8.94 -11.52 -17.78
C SER A 185 8.74 -11.94 -16.32
N LEU A 186 8.66 -10.97 -15.40
CA LEU A 186 8.30 -11.25 -14.01
C LEU A 186 6.84 -11.69 -13.87
N PHE A 187 6.00 -11.34 -14.84
CA PHE A 187 4.57 -11.60 -14.84
C PHE A 187 4.20 -12.87 -15.64
N ASP A 188 3.03 -13.43 -15.35
CA ASP A 188 2.45 -14.53 -16.12
C ASP A 188 2.30 -14.09 -17.60
N PRO A 189 2.75 -14.92 -18.57
CA PRO A 189 2.71 -14.55 -19.98
C PRO A 189 1.33 -14.14 -20.50
N ASN A 190 0.24 -14.65 -19.90
CA ASN A 190 -1.13 -14.33 -20.31
C ASN A 190 -1.61 -12.94 -19.89
N ILE A 191 -0.85 -12.25 -19.03
CA ILE A 191 -1.15 -10.88 -18.58
C ILE A 191 -0.06 -9.87 -18.98
N ALA A 192 1.02 -10.30 -19.62
CA ALA A 192 2.16 -9.43 -19.97
C ALA A 192 1.76 -8.20 -20.80
N ASP A 193 0.71 -8.32 -21.63
CA ASP A 193 0.16 -7.22 -22.43
C ASP A 193 -0.62 -6.19 -21.61
N LYS A 194 -1.03 -6.53 -20.39
CA LYS A 194 -1.70 -5.65 -19.42
C LYS A 194 -0.73 -4.95 -18.48
N ILE A 195 0.57 -5.21 -18.64
CA ILE A 195 1.64 -4.60 -17.86
C ILE A 195 2.26 -3.49 -18.70
N SER A 196 2.07 -2.25 -18.24
CA SER A 196 2.61 -1.04 -18.83
C SER A 196 3.93 -0.70 -18.15
N ILE A 197 5.04 -0.74 -18.89
CA ILE A 197 6.34 -0.27 -18.40
C ILE A 197 6.54 1.16 -18.85
N LYS A 198 6.75 2.07 -17.90
CA LYS A 198 7.02 3.48 -18.13
C LYS A 198 8.34 3.87 -17.50
N TYR A 199 8.91 4.98 -17.95
CA TYR A 199 10.19 5.47 -17.48
C TYR A 199 10.02 6.86 -16.89
N ASN A 200 10.39 7.03 -15.62
CA ASN A 200 10.46 8.33 -15.01
C ASN A 200 11.74 9.04 -15.44
N THR A 201 11.56 10.23 -16.01
CA THR A 201 12.66 11.09 -16.44
C THR A 201 12.98 12.19 -15.40
N LEU A 202 12.24 12.24 -14.29
CA LEU A 202 12.44 13.16 -13.15
C LEU A 202 13.32 12.53 -12.06
N THR A 203 14.42 11.88 -12.45
CA THR A 203 15.23 11.03 -11.55
C THR A 203 16.63 11.57 -11.29
N ASN A 204 16.81 12.90 -11.35
CA ASN A 204 18.09 13.52 -11.04
C ASN A 204 18.46 13.32 -9.55
N HIS A 205 19.26 12.30 -9.25
CA HIS A 205 19.75 11.99 -7.90
C HIS A 205 20.50 13.14 -7.24
N THR A 206 21.17 14.01 -8.00
CA THR A 206 21.80 15.22 -7.47
C THR A 206 20.76 16.21 -6.92
N MET A 207 19.58 16.22 -7.52
CA MET A 207 18.48 17.13 -7.19
C MET A 207 17.60 16.59 -6.07
N TYR A 208 17.23 15.31 -6.13
CA TYR A 208 16.26 14.66 -5.25
C TYR A 208 16.89 13.73 -4.20
N GLY A 209 18.19 13.45 -4.29
CA GLY A 209 18.91 12.66 -3.31
C GLY A 209 18.68 11.15 -3.46
N ARG A 210 18.19 10.51 -2.40
CA ARG A 210 18.06 9.05 -2.28
C ARG A 210 16.92 8.52 -3.16
N GLY A 211 17.04 7.26 -3.60
CA GLY A 211 15.98 6.57 -4.36
C GLY A 211 14.60 6.63 -3.69
N TYR A 212 14.56 6.58 -2.36
CA TYR A 212 13.34 6.78 -1.57
C TYR A 212 12.58 8.08 -1.91
N TYR A 213 13.28 9.19 -2.12
CA TYR A 213 12.64 10.46 -2.46
C TYR A 213 12.22 10.51 -3.93
N ILE A 214 12.93 9.81 -4.81
CA ILE A 214 12.52 9.71 -6.22
C ILE A 214 11.26 8.85 -6.32
N GLN A 215 11.20 7.74 -5.58
CA GLN A 215 10.03 6.88 -5.48
C GLN A 215 8.77 7.66 -5.10
N GLN A 216 8.86 8.46 -4.03
CA GLN A 216 7.73 9.27 -3.60
C GLN A 216 7.35 10.35 -4.62
N LEU A 217 8.33 10.97 -5.29
CA LEU A 217 8.09 11.97 -6.33
C LEU A 217 7.31 11.36 -7.50
N ILE A 218 7.71 10.17 -7.93
CA ILE A 218 7.03 9.43 -9.01
C ILE A 218 5.56 9.21 -8.64
N MET A 219 5.28 8.82 -7.40
CA MET A 219 3.90 8.60 -6.95
C MET A 219 3.09 9.91 -6.86
N PHE A 220 3.71 11.04 -6.53
CA PHE A 220 3.06 12.35 -6.63
C PHE A 220 2.71 12.75 -8.07
N TRP A 221 3.34 12.13 -9.08
CA TRP A 221 3.11 12.37 -10.51
C TRP A 221 2.50 11.16 -11.23
N ALA A 222 1.93 10.21 -10.50
CA ALA A 222 1.42 8.97 -11.07
C ALA A 222 0.34 9.18 -12.13
N ASP A 223 -0.42 10.27 -12.02
CA ASP A 223 -1.42 10.72 -12.98
C ASP A 223 -0.86 11.01 -14.39
N ASN A 224 0.46 11.21 -14.53
CA ASN A 224 1.11 11.37 -15.84
C ASN A 224 1.40 10.05 -16.55
N PHE A 225 1.22 8.91 -15.89
CA PHE A 225 1.63 7.61 -16.41
C PHE A 225 0.46 6.67 -16.73
N THR A 226 -0.74 6.99 -16.25
CA THR A 226 -1.95 6.18 -16.42
C THR A 226 -3.17 7.04 -16.72
N ASP A 227 -4.08 6.48 -17.53
CA ASP A 227 -5.40 7.04 -17.81
C ASP A 227 -6.53 6.47 -16.95
N ALA A 228 -6.22 5.58 -16.02
CA ALA A 228 -7.19 5.01 -15.10
C ALA A 228 -7.88 6.09 -14.26
N GLU A 229 -9.16 5.87 -13.93
CA GLU A 229 -9.92 6.75 -13.05
C GLU A 229 -9.35 6.70 -11.62
N TYR A 230 -8.97 5.52 -11.17
CA TYR A 230 -8.37 5.27 -9.86
C TYR A 230 -6.97 4.67 -10.01
N ILE A 231 -6.07 5.10 -9.13
CA ILE A 231 -4.70 4.61 -9.03
C ILE A 231 -4.57 3.86 -7.71
N GLY A 232 -4.20 2.58 -7.78
CA GLY A 232 -3.93 1.73 -6.62
C GLY A 232 -2.44 1.67 -6.35
N PHE A 233 -1.96 2.48 -5.40
CA PHE A 233 -0.55 2.49 -5.03
C PHE A 233 -0.18 1.33 -4.11
N VAL A 234 0.93 0.67 -4.40
CA VAL A 234 1.52 -0.38 -3.56
C VAL A 234 3.01 -0.10 -3.36
N ASP A 235 3.52 -0.41 -2.17
CA ASP A 235 4.97 -0.49 -1.95
C ASP A 235 5.55 -1.77 -2.54
N ASP A 236 6.85 -1.78 -2.82
CA ASP A 236 7.59 -2.90 -3.42
C ASP A 236 7.65 -4.13 -2.50
N ASP A 237 7.52 -3.93 -1.20
CA ASP A 237 7.42 -4.99 -0.19
C ASP A 237 5.98 -5.27 0.26
N THR A 238 4.99 -4.82 -0.52
CA THR A 238 3.59 -5.22 -0.32
C THR A 238 3.43 -6.71 -0.60
N LEU A 239 2.76 -7.41 0.29
CA LEU A 239 2.40 -8.82 0.12
C LEU A 239 0.89 -8.98 0.26
N LEU A 240 0.23 -9.38 -0.82
CA LEU A 240 -1.19 -9.67 -0.78
C LEU A 240 -1.41 -10.89 0.11
N SER A 241 -2.45 -10.79 0.92
CA SER A 241 -2.65 -11.61 2.09
C SER A 241 -3.92 -12.47 1.97
N ARG A 242 -4.75 -12.19 0.97
CA ARG A 242 -5.93 -12.98 0.60
C ARG A 242 -6.36 -12.60 -0.80
N LYS A 243 -7.25 -13.41 -1.36
CA LYS A 243 -7.92 -13.12 -2.62
C LYS A 243 -8.57 -11.73 -2.59
N VAL A 244 -8.27 -10.92 -3.61
CA VAL A 244 -8.82 -9.59 -3.81
C VAL A 244 -10.12 -9.66 -4.59
N GLN A 245 -11.11 -8.90 -4.14
CA GLN A 245 -12.41 -8.78 -4.77
C GLN A 245 -12.82 -7.31 -4.92
N PRO A 246 -13.77 -6.99 -5.83
CA PRO A 246 -14.22 -5.62 -6.04
C PRO A 246 -14.68 -4.95 -4.75
N TYR A 247 -15.44 -5.68 -3.93
CA TYR A 247 -15.93 -5.20 -2.64
C TYR A 247 -14.82 -4.90 -1.63
N ASP A 248 -13.63 -5.48 -1.80
CA ASP A 248 -12.48 -5.15 -0.95
C ASP A 248 -11.86 -3.80 -1.30
N LEU A 249 -12.09 -3.31 -2.53
CA LEU A 249 -11.47 -2.10 -3.09
C LEU A 249 -12.44 -0.92 -3.13
N PHE A 250 -13.72 -1.18 -3.40
CA PHE A 250 -14.77 -0.19 -3.53
C PHE A 250 -16.02 -0.57 -2.73
N ASP A 251 -16.75 0.43 -2.25
CA ASP A 251 -18.07 0.23 -1.66
C ASP A 251 -19.16 0.00 -2.73
N VAL A 252 -20.40 -0.20 -2.29
CA VAL A 252 -21.53 -0.46 -3.20
C VAL A 252 -21.95 0.76 -4.03
N GLN A 253 -21.47 1.95 -3.66
CA GLN A 253 -21.62 3.20 -4.40
C GLN A 253 -20.44 3.43 -5.37
N GLY A 254 -19.43 2.57 -5.36
CA GLY A 254 -18.25 2.67 -6.20
C GLY A 254 -17.17 3.60 -5.66
N ARG A 255 -17.28 4.03 -4.39
CA ARG A 255 -16.25 4.85 -3.72
C ARG A 255 -15.09 3.97 -3.25
N PRO A 256 -13.83 4.40 -3.43
CA PRO A 256 -12.67 3.65 -2.96
C PRO A 256 -12.68 3.50 -1.43
N ARG A 257 -12.28 2.32 -0.95
CA ARG A 257 -12.12 2.05 0.48
C ARG A 257 -10.81 2.63 0.98
N ALA A 258 -10.92 3.50 1.98
CA ALA A 258 -9.79 4.15 2.63
C ALA A 258 -9.58 3.55 4.03
N ILE A 259 -8.72 2.53 4.12
CA ILE A 259 -8.32 1.92 5.39
C ILE A 259 -7.08 2.65 5.92
N VAL A 260 -7.26 3.46 6.97
CA VAL A 260 -6.25 4.42 7.45
C VAL A 260 -6.07 4.35 8.95
N GLY A 261 -4.90 4.76 9.43
CA GLY A 261 -4.61 4.86 10.87
C GLY A 261 -4.77 6.27 11.41
N THR A 262 -4.49 6.41 12.70
CA THR A 262 -4.36 7.72 13.37
C THR A 262 -2.92 8.25 13.27
N PRO A 263 -2.72 9.58 13.36
CA PRO A 263 -1.41 10.22 13.48
C PRO A 263 -0.59 9.78 14.71
N GLU A 264 -1.25 9.30 15.77
CA GLU A 264 -0.60 8.90 17.02
C GLU A 264 0.46 7.81 16.80
N GLY A 265 1.64 8.00 17.40
CA GLY A 265 2.75 7.04 17.33
C GLY A 265 3.46 6.94 15.98
N LYS A 266 3.13 7.80 15.01
CA LYS A 266 3.80 7.86 13.71
C LYS A 266 5.08 8.70 13.78
N PRO A 267 6.05 8.47 12.87
CA PRO A 267 7.27 9.28 12.79
C PRO A 267 6.93 10.78 12.73
N LYS A 268 7.56 11.56 13.61
CA LYS A 268 7.33 13.01 13.70
C LYS A 268 7.53 13.69 12.35
N SER A 269 8.56 13.28 11.61
CA SER A 269 8.90 13.80 10.29
C SER A 269 7.74 13.67 9.28
N TRP A 270 6.99 12.56 9.32
CA TRP A 270 5.81 12.38 8.47
C TRP A 270 4.65 13.28 8.89
N THR A 271 4.43 13.48 10.19
CA THR A 271 3.40 14.44 10.65
C THR A 271 3.77 15.87 10.29
N ASP A 272 5.05 16.22 10.41
CA ASP A 272 5.55 17.56 10.09
C ASP A 272 5.50 17.85 8.59
N SER A 273 5.66 16.84 7.72
CA SER A 273 5.51 17.04 6.28
C SER A 273 4.08 17.37 5.89
N VAL A 274 3.08 16.75 6.53
CA VAL A 274 1.67 17.11 6.34
C VAL A 274 1.41 18.54 6.82
N ARG A 275 1.84 18.88 8.04
CA ARG A 275 1.72 20.24 8.59
C ARG A 275 2.35 21.29 7.70
N TYR A 276 3.57 21.03 7.24
CA TYR A 276 4.30 21.93 6.37
C TYR A 276 3.59 22.07 5.02
N SER A 277 3.19 20.98 4.39
CA SER A 277 2.65 21.00 3.03
C SER A 277 1.26 21.64 2.97
N PHE A 278 0.39 21.31 3.92
CA PHE A 278 -1.02 21.70 3.87
C PHE A 278 -1.43 22.79 4.86
N GLN A 279 -0.52 23.19 5.76
CA GLN A 279 -0.76 24.20 6.80
C GLN A 279 -1.91 23.83 7.77
N TRP A 280 -2.07 22.53 8.06
CA TRP A 280 -3.04 22.02 9.03
C TRP A 280 -2.47 20.87 9.86
N GLU A 281 -3.19 20.50 10.93
CA GLU A 281 -2.90 19.28 11.68
C GLU A 281 -3.41 18.03 10.95
N PRO A 282 -2.58 16.97 10.82
CA PRO A 282 -3.02 15.71 10.22
C PRO A 282 -4.13 15.05 11.04
N LYS A 283 -5.09 14.44 10.36
CA LYS A 283 -6.18 13.64 10.95
C LYS A 283 -6.04 12.15 10.69
N VAL A 284 -5.55 11.73 9.53
CA VAL A 284 -5.46 10.29 9.19
C VAL A 284 -4.13 9.93 8.54
N TYR A 285 -3.69 8.69 8.70
CA TYR A 285 -2.41 8.18 8.19
C TYR A 285 -2.61 7.05 7.16
N GLY A 286 -2.00 7.18 5.98
CA GLY A 286 -2.26 6.34 4.81
C GLY A 286 -1.39 5.11 4.56
N MET A 287 -0.23 4.90 5.23
CA MET A 287 0.56 3.66 5.03
C MET A 287 0.32 2.56 6.06
N ASN A 288 -0.96 2.27 6.31
CA ASN A 288 -1.37 1.07 7.03
C ASN A 288 -1.87 -0.03 6.09
N TYR A 289 -2.22 0.30 4.84
CA TYR A 289 -2.97 -0.59 3.96
C TYR A 289 -2.57 -0.45 2.50
N PHE A 290 -2.52 -1.57 1.76
CA PHE A 290 -2.32 -1.58 0.31
C PHE A 290 -3.38 -2.42 -0.43
N PRO A 291 -3.77 -2.04 -1.66
CA PRO A 291 -3.37 -0.79 -2.32
C PRO A 291 -3.99 0.44 -1.64
N VAL A 292 -3.25 1.55 -1.60
CA VAL A 292 -3.84 2.86 -1.32
C VAL A 292 -4.47 3.35 -2.60
N ILE A 293 -5.80 3.37 -2.65
CA ILE A 293 -6.55 3.75 -3.84
C ILE A 293 -6.92 5.22 -3.77
N VAL A 294 -6.54 6.00 -4.77
CA VAL A 294 -6.98 7.39 -4.90
C VAL A 294 -7.60 7.64 -6.27
N HIS A 295 -8.52 8.60 -6.34
CA HIS A 295 -8.96 9.13 -7.62
C HIS A 295 -7.79 9.84 -8.31
N ARG A 296 -7.56 9.61 -9.61
CA ARG A 296 -6.40 10.15 -10.34
C ARG A 296 -6.28 11.67 -10.21
N SER A 297 -7.41 12.39 -10.35
CA SER A 297 -7.44 13.85 -10.23
C SER A 297 -7.05 14.38 -8.84
N LEU A 298 -7.03 13.53 -7.79
CA LEU A 298 -6.63 13.95 -6.45
C LEU A 298 -5.18 14.46 -6.45
N LEU A 299 -4.31 13.85 -7.26
CA LEU A 299 -2.89 14.16 -7.29
C LEU A 299 -2.64 15.60 -7.76
N GLU A 300 -3.25 16.00 -8.88
CA GLU A 300 -3.20 17.37 -9.38
C GLU A 300 -3.76 18.37 -8.38
N LYS A 301 -4.99 18.15 -7.91
CA LYS A 301 -5.65 19.01 -6.91
C LYS A 301 -4.79 19.19 -5.65
N MET A 302 -4.15 18.11 -5.18
CA MET A 302 -3.26 18.15 -4.02
C MET A 302 -2.00 18.98 -4.30
N ARG A 303 -1.34 18.80 -5.46
CA ARG A 303 -0.16 19.59 -5.84
C ARG A 303 -0.51 21.08 -5.96
N GLU A 304 -1.64 21.40 -6.58
CA GLU A 304 -2.16 22.78 -6.68
C GLU A 304 -2.46 23.37 -5.30
N TYR A 305 -3.11 22.60 -4.43
CA TYR A 305 -3.39 23.04 -3.06
C TYR A 305 -2.10 23.35 -2.31
N ILE A 306 -1.09 22.47 -2.38
CA ILE A 306 0.23 22.71 -1.79
C ILE A 306 0.83 24.03 -2.31
N LEU A 307 0.83 24.26 -3.62
CA LEU A 307 1.36 25.51 -4.17
C LEU A 307 0.58 26.74 -3.71
N SER A 308 -0.74 26.63 -3.51
CA SER A 308 -1.55 27.71 -2.94
C SER A 308 -1.14 28.05 -1.49
N GLN A 309 -0.63 27.09 -0.73
CA GLN A 309 -0.14 27.30 0.64
C GLN A 309 1.31 27.81 0.68
N HIS A 310 2.04 27.70 -0.43
CA HIS A 310 3.46 28.07 -0.52
C HIS A 310 3.73 28.95 -1.75
N PRO A 311 3.25 30.21 -1.75
CA PRO A 311 3.34 31.11 -2.91
C PRO A 311 4.77 31.48 -3.32
N GLN A 312 5.77 31.16 -2.48
CA GLN A 312 7.19 31.29 -2.83
C GLN A 312 7.68 30.25 -3.84
N PHE A 313 6.93 29.17 -4.10
CA PHE A 313 7.25 28.18 -5.12
C PHE A 313 6.32 28.34 -6.32
N THR A 314 6.89 28.29 -7.52
CA THR A 314 6.10 28.33 -8.76
C THR A 314 5.73 26.93 -9.21
N TYR A 315 6.62 25.96 -9.00
CA TYR A 315 6.42 24.58 -9.44
C TYR A 315 6.42 23.61 -8.25
N PHE A 316 5.60 22.56 -8.34
CA PHE A 316 5.51 21.54 -7.28
C PHE A 316 6.88 20.89 -6.99
N ASP A 317 7.68 20.62 -8.02
CA ASP A 317 9.02 20.05 -7.88
C ASP A 317 9.97 20.96 -7.06
N GLU A 318 9.80 22.29 -7.12
CA GLU A 318 10.55 23.24 -6.28
C GLU A 318 10.17 23.13 -4.81
N PHE A 319 8.85 23.07 -4.54
CA PHE A 319 8.33 22.81 -3.21
C PHE A 319 8.85 21.47 -2.67
N TYR A 320 8.77 20.42 -3.49
CA TYR A 320 9.17 19.07 -3.13
C TYR A 320 10.67 18.99 -2.76
N MET A 321 11.53 19.61 -3.57
CA MET A 321 12.96 19.74 -3.24
C MET A 321 13.17 20.50 -1.94
N SER A 322 12.41 21.57 -1.69
CA SER A 322 12.50 22.33 -0.44
C SER A 322 12.12 21.46 0.76
N MET A 323 11.05 20.67 0.64
CA MET A 323 10.63 19.70 1.66
C MET A 323 11.73 18.66 1.93
N ILE A 324 12.36 18.09 0.90
CA ILE A 324 13.48 17.17 1.06
C ILE A 324 14.67 17.84 1.76
N ARG A 325 15.05 19.06 1.37
CA ARG A 325 16.21 19.76 1.95
C ARG A 325 16.00 20.16 3.39
N ARG A 326 14.78 20.58 3.75
CA ARG A 326 14.36 20.81 5.14
C ARG A 326 14.51 19.54 5.98
N ASN A 327 14.29 18.40 5.33
CA ASN A 327 14.42 17.04 5.86
C ASN A 327 15.78 16.41 5.45
N GLY A 328 16.83 17.22 5.30
CA GLY A 328 18.16 16.80 4.84
C GLY A 328 19.12 16.38 5.97
N PRO A 329 20.19 15.61 5.68
CA PRO A 329 21.07 14.96 6.65
C PRO A 329 21.85 15.89 7.61
N LEU A 330 21.85 17.20 7.37
CA LEU A 330 22.44 18.22 8.26
C LEU A 330 21.47 18.68 9.37
N VAL A 331 20.18 18.33 9.24
CA VAL A 331 19.16 18.46 10.27
C VAL A 331 19.01 17.07 10.89
N ASN A 332 19.08 16.95 12.23
CA ASN A 332 19.10 15.69 12.99
C ASN A 332 18.31 14.54 12.30
N SER A 333 18.96 13.38 12.16
CA SER A 333 18.55 12.21 11.36
C SER A 333 17.14 11.65 11.63
N GLU A 334 16.49 12.05 12.72
CA GLU A 334 15.10 11.66 13.05
C GLU A 334 14.05 12.50 12.30
N ALA A 335 14.43 13.64 11.71
CA ALA A 335 13.54 14.58 11.02
C ALA A 335 13.39 14.32 9.50
N ASN A 336 14.11 13.33 8.95
CA ASN A 336 14.42 13.30 7.51
C ASN A 336 13.52 12.36 6.69
N GLY A 337 12.21 12.42 6.90
CA GLY A 337 11.27 11.56 6.18
C GLY A 337 9.92 12.21 5.97
N PHE A 338 9.25 11.84 4.90
CA PHE A 338 7.82 12.09 4.71
C PHE A 338 7.22 10.86 4.06
N SER A 339 5.90 10.74 4.10
CA SER A 339 5.16 9.68 3.45
C SER A 339 4.14 10.31 2.51
N GLN A 340 4.30 10.04 1.22
CA GLN A 340 3.35 10.38 0.18
C GLN A 340 1.96 9.79 0.48
N PHE A 341 1.88 8.55 0.97
CA PHE A 341 0.61 7.93 1.34
C PHE A 341 -0.09 8.67 2.49
N TYR A 342 0.68 9.13 3.48
CA TYR A 342 0.15 9.96 4.55
C TYR A 342 -0.41 11.26 3.97
N MET A 343 0.37 11.97 3.16
CA MET A 343 -0.07 13.22 2.55
C MET A 343 -1.32 13.04 1.67
N MET A 344 -1.35 12.01 0.81
CA MET A 344 -2.48 11.70 -0.08
C MET A 344 -3.75 11.41 0.70
N MET A 345 -3.68 10.51 1.69
CA MET A 345 -4.88 10.10 2.44
C MET A 345 -5.36 11.17 3.40
N ASP A 346 -4.46 11.96 3.99
CA ASP A 346 -4.86 13.10 4.82
C ASP A 346 -5.52 14.21 3.97
N TYR A 347 -4.96 14.50 2.79
CA TYR A 347 -5.57 15.43 1.84
C TYR A 347 -6.96 14.96 1.38
N ALA A 348 -7.09 13.69 1.00
CA ALA A 348 -8.38 13.09 0.65
C ALA A 348 -9.39 13.21 1.81
N TYR A 349 -8.97 12.93 3.04
CA TYR A 349 -9.85 13.01 4.21
C TYR A 349 -10.34 14.43 4.49
N GLN A 350 -9.45 15.42 4.39
CA GLN A 350 -9.77 16.79 4.76
C GLN A 350 -10.45 17.59 3.65
N LYS A 351 -10.29 17.22 2.37
CA LYS A 351 -10.85 17.95 1.23
C LYS A 351 -11.90 17.17 0.44
N HIS A 352 -11.88 15.85 0.50
CA HIS A 352 -12.74 14.96 -0.28
C HIS A 352 -13.37 13.85 0.60
N PRO A 353 -13.88 14.14 1.81
CA PRO A 353 -14.34 13.10 2.74
C PRO A 353 -15.47 12.24 2.16
N ASP A 354 -16.35 12.81 1.33
CA ASP A 354 -17.51 12.10 0.79
C ASP A 354 -17.17 11.19 -0.41
N GLU A 355 -15.98 11.36 -1.01
CA GLU A 355 -15.53 10.60 -2.19
C GLU A 355 -15.00 9.19 -1.82
N TYR A 356 -14.86 8.88 -0.53
CA TYR A 356 -14.24 7.65 -0.04
C TYR A 356 -15.13 6.95 1.00
N ASP A 357 -14.97 5.63 1.12
CA ASP A 357 -15.51 4.84 2.23
C ASP A 357 -14.44 4.65 3.31
N TRP A 358 -14.54 5.43 4.39
CA TRP A 358 -13.49 5.53 5.41
C TRP A 358 -13.57 4.42 6.46
N HIS A 359 -12.42 3.82 6.72
CA HIS A 359 -12.22 2.79 7.75
C HIS A 359 -10.99 3.15 8.59
N ILE A 360 -11.22 3.88 9.68
CA ILE A 360 -10.16 4.37 10.57
C ILE A 360 -9.86 3.31 11.65
N GLU A 361 -8.62 2.88 11.71
CA GLU A 361 -8.15 1.82 12.60
C GLU A 361 -7.82 2.37 13.99
N THR A 362 -8.86 2.64 14.79
CA THR A 362 -8.76 3.08 16.19
C THR A 362 -10.00 2.70 17.02
N ASP A 363 -9.86 2.68 18.34
CA ASP A 363 -10.87 2.43 19.41
C ASP A 363 -11.32 3.76 19.98
N LYS A 364 -10.47 4.77 19.81
CA LYS A 364 -10.60 6.10 20.36
C LYS A 364 -11.23 7.04 19.35
N CYS A 365 -12.27 6.61 18.64
CA CYS A 365 -12.87 7.40 17.58
C CYS A 365 -13.42 8.73 18.05
N GLU A 366 -14.13 8.71 19.18
CA GLU A 366 -14.64 9.92 19.82
C GLU A 366 -13.51 10.85 20.28
N HIS A 367 -12.40 10.30 20.76
CA HIS A 367 -11.23 11.08 21.18
C HIS A 367 -10.62 11.87 20.03
N PHE A 368 -10.59 11.29 18.83
CA PHE A 368 -10.08 11.95 17.62
C PHE A 368 -11.16 12.73 16.86
N GLY A 369 -12.40 12.74 17.33
CA GLY A 369 -13.52 13.44 16.70
C GLY A 369 -13.93 12.85 15.34
N PHE A 370 -13.70 11.55 15.13
CA PHE A 370 -14.14 10.90 13.89
C PHE A 370 -15.63 10.55 13.96
N PRO A 371 -16.34 10.63 12.81
CA PRO A 371 -17.68 10.06 12.70
C PRO A 371 -17.66 8.58 13.09
N GLY A 372 -18.64 8.14 13.89
CA GLY A 372 -18.68 6.76 14.39
C GLY A 372 -18.77 5.72 13.27
N ASP A 373 -19.32 6.11 12.12
CA ASP A 373 -19.39 5.28 10.93
C ASP A 373 -18.08 5.20 10.13
N HIS A 374 -17.09 6.06 10.39
CA HIS A 374 -15.76 5.91 9.82
C HIS A 374 -14.92 4.88 10.59
N CYS A 375 -15.29 4.58 11.82
CA CYS A 375 -14.54 3.70 12.72
C CYS A 375 -15.00 2.25 12.65
N LYS A 376 -15.24 1.80 11.42
CA LYS A 376 -15.72 0.46 11.15
C LYS A 376 -14.54 -0.38 10.69
N PRO A 377 -14.20 -1.48 11.38
CA PRO A 377 -13.14 -2.35 10.91
C PRO A 377 -13.49 -2.89 9.51
N PHE A 378 -12.53 -2.85 8.59
CA PHE A 378 -12.63 -3.46 7.26
C PHE A 378 -11.44 -4.37 6.93
N PRO A 379 -11.67 -5.62 6.46
CA PRO A 379 -10.61 -6.61 6.30
C PRO A 379 -9.56 -6.20 5.28
N ARG A 380 -8.29 -6.22 5.68
CA ARG A 380 -7.18 -5.94 4.77
C ARG A 380 -6.98 -7.08 3.75
N VAL A 381 -6.48 -6.74 2.55
CA VAL A 381 -6.06 -7.69 1.50
C VAL A 381 -4.55 -7.80 1.36
N SER A 382 -3.78 -7.08 2.17
CA SER A 382 -2.32 -7.05 2.10
C SER A 382 -1.68 -6.78 3.46
N VAL A 383 -0.38 -7.06 3.53
CA VAL A 383 0.53 -6.68 4.60
C VAL A 383 1.79 -6.04 4.03
N HIS A 384 2.51 -5.30 4.86
CA HIS A 384 3.80 -4.70 4.53
C HIS A 384 4.91 -5.67 4.98
N ALA A 385 5.47 -6.43 4.05
CA ALA A 385 6.34 -7.57 4.34
C ALA A 385 7.69 -7.15 4.95
N GLY A 386 8.22 -5.97 4.59
CA GLY A 386 9.49 -5.45 5.10
C GLY A 386 9.54 -5.34 6.61
N TRP A 387 8.43 -5.01 7.29
CA TRP A 387 8.37 -4.99 8.76
C TRP A 387 8.65 -6.35 9.40
N TYR A 388 8.19 -7.42 8.74
CA TYR A 388 8.45 -8.80 9.18
C TYR A 388 9.87 -9.25 8.78
N HIS A 389 10.37 -8.83 7.63
CA HIS A 389 11.72 -9.13 7.16
C HIS A 389 12.81 -8.53 8.06
N LEU A 390 12.61 -7.30 8.55
CA LEU A 390 13.61 -6.62 9.38
C LEU A 390 13.79 -7.26 10.77
N SER A 391 12.78 -7.95 11.29
CA SER A 391 12.80 -8.50 12.65
C SER A 391 13.07 -10.01 12.71
N LYS A 392 12.56 -10.79 11.75
CA LYS A 392 12.55 -12.26 11.83
C LYS A 392 13.10 -12.99 10.61
N TYR A 393 12.96 -12.45 9.39
CA TYR A 393 13.29 -13.16 8.15
C TYR A 393 14.45 -12.48 7.40
N LYS A 394 15.68 -12.78 7.82
CA LYS A 394 16.90 -12.05 7.41
C LYS A 394 17.50 -12.55 6.10
N THR A 395 17.37 -13.83 5.78
CA THR A 395 17.94 -14.43 4.57
C THR A 395 16.92 -14.51 3.44
N LYS A 396 17.38 -14.62 2.17
CA LYS A 396 16.49 -14.84 1.02
C LYS A 396 15.57 -16.05 1.22
N ARG A 397 16.12 -17.14 1.77
CA ARG A 397 15.35 -18.35 2.09
C ARG A 397 14.25 -18.06 3.12
N ASP A 398 14.58 -17.35 4.21
CA ASP A 398 13.61 -16.99 5.23
C ASP A 398 12.44 -16.17 4.64
N ARG A 399 12.75 -15.26 3.69
CA ARG A 399 11.73 -14.46 3.00
C ARG A 399 10.85 -15.32 2.11
N GLU A 400 11.42 -16.22 1.32
CA GLU A 400 10.66 -17.14 0.47
C GLU A 400 9.75 -18.07 1.29
N GLU A 401 10.24 -18.56 2.43
CA GLU A 401 9.47 -19.36 3.37
C GLU A 401 8.32 -18.53 3.97
N PHE A 402 8.59 -17.30 4.41
CA PHE A 402 7.56 -16.37 4.91
C PHE A 402 6.49 -16.07 3.86
N VAL A 403 6.88 -15.71 2.63
CA VAL A 403 5.92 -15.46 1.56
C VAL A 403 5.07 -16.71 1.32
N SER A 404 5.69 -17.89 1.23
CA SER A 404 4.94 -19.12 0.99
C SER A 404 3.98 -19.46 2.14
N GLU A 405 4.37 -19.20 3.39
CA GLU A 405 3.49 -19.29 4.57
C GLU A 405 2.29 -18.34 4.43
N MET A 406 2.54 -17.08 4.10
CA MET A 406 1.50 -16.07 3.89
C MET A 406 0.54 -16.44 2.76
N LEU A 407 1.04 -16.97 1.64
CA LEU A 407 0.20 -17.43 0.53
C LEU A 407 -0.69 -18.61 0.95
N ARG A 408 -0.17 -19.58 1.72
CA ARG A 408 -0.98 -20.70 2.24
C ARG A 408 -2.09 -20.22 3.16
N ILE A 409 -1.76 -19.34 4.11
CA ILE A 409 -2.74 -18.81 5.07
C ILE A 409 -3.80 -18.00 4.32
N GLY A 410 -3.37 -17.17 3.36
CA GLY A 410 -4.27 -16.36 2.55
C GLY A 410 -5.17 -17.19 1.64
N TYR A 411 -4.65 -18.28 1.07
CA TYR A 411 -5.44 -19.29 0.35
C TYR A 411 -6.55 -19.82 1.24
N CYS A 412 -6.18 -20.36 2.41
CA CYS A 412 -7.12 -20.95 3.36
C CYS A 412 -8.17 -19.95 3.83
N PHE A 413 -7.77 -18.70 4.07
CA PHE A 413 -8.69 -17.63 4.43
C PHE A 413 -9.68 -17.28 3.32
N SER A 414 -9.26 -17.42 2.06
CA SER A 414 -10.05 -17.10 0.87
C SER A 414 -11.02 -18.21 0.47
N LEU A 415 -10.93 -19.39 1.09
CA LEU A 415 -11.86 -20.48 0.83
C LEU A 415 -13.27 -20.11 1.32
N PRO A 416 -14.31 -20.47 0.57
CA PRO A 416 -15.69 -20.25 1.01
C PRO A 416 -16.01 -21.12 2.23
N ALA A 417 -16.63 -20.48 3.22
CA ALA A 417 -17.03 -21.13 4.47
C ALA A 417 -17.98 -22.29 4.22
N GLY A 418 -17.61 -23.48 4.70
CA GLY A 418 -18.40 -24.71 4.55
C GLY A 418 -18.61 -25.21 3.12
N ASN A 419 -17.90 -24.65 2.13
CA ASN A 419 -18.05 -25.02 0.72
C ASN A 419 -16.70 -25.19 0.00
N HIS A 420 -15.77 -25.88 0.64
CA HIS A 420 -14.46 -26.21 0.09
C HIS A 420 -14.32 -27.73 -0.05
N SER A 421 -13.39 -28.20 -0.89
CA SER A 421 -13.18 -29.63 -1.10
C SER A 421 -12.43 -30.28 0.07
N ASP A 422 -12.53 -31.60 0.22
CA ASP A 422 -11.74 -32.35 1.21
C ASP A 422 -10.22 -32.14 1.02
N ILE A 423 -9.78 -31.92 -0.23
CA ILE A 423 -8.39 -31.61 -0.57
C ILE A 423 -7.99 -30.24 0.00
N ASP A 424 -8.86 -29.25 -0.12
CA ASP A 424 -8.63 -27.91 0.44
C ASP A 424 -8.59 -27.94 1.96
N GLU A 425 -9.51 -28.68 2.58
CA GLU A 425 -9.54 -28.87 4.03
C GLU A 425 -8.25 -29.53 4.52
N ALA A 426 -7.82 -30.62 3.87
CA ALA A 426 -6.60 -31.34 4.22
C ALA A 426 -5.34 -30.47 4.04
N ARG A 427 -5.26 -29.70 2.94
CA ARG A 427 -4.19 -28.72 2.71
C ARG A 427 -4.14 -27.70 3.84
N CYS A 428 -5.27 -27.09 4.17
CA CYS A 428 -5.29 -26.05 5.18
C CYS A 428 -4.97 -26.59 6.57
N LYS A 429 -5.58 -27.71 7.00
CA LYS A 429 -5.27 -28.37 8.28
C LYS A 429 -3.81 -28.76 8.46
N LYS A 430 -3.10 -29.06 7.38
CA LYS A 430 -1.68 -29.41 7.43
C LYS A 430 -0.79 -28.23 7.84
N TYR A 431 -1.14 -27.02 7.44
CA TYR A 431 -0.28 -25.84 7.61
C TYR A 431 -0.84 -24.78 8.56
N TRP A 432 -2.13 -24.87 8.87
CA TRP A 432 -2.83 -23.91 9.71
C TRP A 432 -3.93 -24.65 10.46
N THR A 433 -4.08 -24.43 11.77
CA THR A 433 -5.12 -25.09 12.59
C THR A 433 -6.07 -24.08 13.24
N ASP A 434 -5.79 -22.79 13.10
CA ASP A 434 -6.54 -21.75 13.79
C ASP A 434 -7.84 -21.46 13.05
N LEU A 435 -8.93 -21.97 13.63
CA LEU A 435 -10.30 -21.73 13.20
C LEU A 435 -10.96 -20.69 14.12
N ASN A 436 -11.83 -19.85 13.58
CA ASN A 436 -12.72 -19.00 14.36
C ASN A 436 -13.91 -19.80 14.90
N TRP A 437 -14.76 -19.13 15.69
CA TRP A 437 -15.96 -19.70 16.30
C TRP A 437 -16.99 -20.27 15.30
N ARG A 438 -16.84 -20.02 14.00
CA ARG A 438 -17.65 -20.59 12.91
C ARG A 438 -16.93 -21.71 12.14
N GLY A 439 -15.75 -22.14 12.58
CA GLY A 439 -14.97 -23.15 11.89
C GLY A 439 -14.28 -22.65 10.61
N GLU A 440 -14.06 -21.33 10.47
CA GLU A 440 -13.29 -20.79 9.34
C GLU A 440 -11.85 -20.48 9.73
N TRP A 441 -10.92 -20.64 8.80
CA TRP A 441 -9.52 -20.25 8.97
C TRP A 441 -9.38 -18.79 9.36
N GLN A 442 -8.63 -18.53 10.42
CA GLN A 442 -8.24 -17.18 10.85
C GLN A 442 -6.99 -16.75 10.10
N PHE A 443 -6.99 -15.59 9.45
CA PHE A 443 -5.80 -15.08 8.76
C PHE A 443 -4.89 -14.24 9.66
N GLU A 444 -5.37 -13.84 10.84
CA GLU A 444 -4.77 -12.75 11.61
C GLU A 444 -3.54 -13.19 12.39
N LEU A 445 -2.43 -13.33 11.66
CA LEU A 445 -1.09 -13.71 12.15
C LEU A 445 -0.55 -12.83 13.27
N THR A 446 -1.17 -11.67 13.53
CA THR A 446 -0.91 -10.90 14.74
C THR A 446 -2.16 -10.18 15.22
N PRO A 447 -2.37 -10.07 16.55
CA PRO A 447 -3.31 -9.11 17.14
C PRO A 447 -2.95 -7.65 16.80
N THR A 448 -1.88 -7.40 16.03
CA THR A 448 -1.46 -6.05 15.65
C THR A 448 -2.16 -5.47 14.43
N ILE A 449 -2.71 -6.32 13.55
CA ILE A 449 -3.46 -5.88 12.36
C ILE A 449 -4.76 -5.18 12.76
N TRP A 450 -5.28 -5.52 13.94
CA TRP A 450 -6.47 -4.93 14.54
C TRP A 450 -6.31 -4.78 16.04
N ARG A 451 -5.22 -4.13 16.51
CA ARG A 451 -4.96 -3.96 17.97
C ARG A 451 -6.18 -3.54 18.77
N VAL A 452 -7.12 -2.94 18.08
CA VAL A 452 -8.11 -2.08 18.63
C VAL A 452 -9.53 -2.64 18.51
N ASN A 453 -9.89 -3.23 17.36
CA ASN A 453 -11.20 -3.85 17.15
C ASN A 453 -11.14 -5.38 17.08
N GLY A 454 -10.01 -5.97 16.70
CA GLY A 454 -9.84 -7.44 16.64
C GLY A 454 -9.67 -8.09 18.01
N THR A 455 -9.50 -7.28 19.06
CA THR A 455 -9.56 -7.72 20.46
C THR A 455 -11.00 -7.79 20.98
N THR A 456 -11.97 -7.18 20.28
CA THR A 456 -13.38 -7.22 20.66
C THR A 456 -14.13 -8.27 19.84
N ALA A 457 -15.02 -9.02 20.48
CA ALA A 457 -15.87 -10.00 19.79
C ALA A 457 -16.69 -9.36 18.66
N GLU A 458 -17.12 -8.10 18.85
CA GLU A 458 -17.92 -7.35 17.89
C GLU A 458 -17.12 -6.95 16.65
N GLY A 459 -15.89 -6.44 16.82
CA GLY A 459 -15.01 -6.12 15.70
C GLY A 459 -14.66 -7.36 14.88
N MET A 460 -14.36 -8.49 15.53
CA MET A 460 -14.14 -9.77 14.84
C MET A 460 -15.38 -10.25 14.07
N ARG A 461 -16.57 -10.20 14.70
CA ARG A 461 -17.84 -10.57 14.07
C ARG A 461 -18.10 -9.73 12.81
N ARG A 462 -17.87 -8.43 12.90
CA ARG A 462 -18.08 -7.50 11.80
C ARG A 462 -17.08 -7.70 10.66
N SER A 463 -15.78 -7.79 10.95
CA SER A 463 -14.77 -8.07 9.92
C SER A 463 -15.09 -9.35 9.17
N HIS A 464 -15.57 -10.36 9.90
CA HIS A 464 -16.06 -11.60 9.31
C HIS A 464 -17.31 -11.38 8.45
N GLU A 465 -18.29 -10.59 8.88
CA GLU A 465 -19.46 -10.25 8.06
C GLU A 465 -19.09 -9.50 6.77
N GLU A 466 -18.10 -8.59 6.84
CA GLU A 466 -17.57 -7.94 5.65
C GLU A 466 -16.88 -8.94 4.71
N LYS A 467 -16.10 -9.88 5.26
CA LYS A 467 -15.52 -10.99 4.49
C LYS A 467 -16.59 -11.85 3.82
N LEU A 468 -17.72 -12.12 4.48
CA LEU A 468 -18.79 -12.93 3.90
C LEU A 468 -19.45 -12.30 2.68
N LYS A 469 -19.35 -10.98 2.50
CA LYS A 469 -19.82 -10.28 1.30
C LYS A 469 -18.88 -10.51 0.10
N SER A 470 -17.62 -10.88 0.35
CA SER A 470 -16.62 -11.15 -0.68
C SER A 470 -16.59 -12.66 -1.02
N ARG A 471 -17.60 -13.16 -1.74
CA ARG A 471 -17.74 -14.59 -2.10
C ARG A 471 -17.63 -14.89 -3.59
N THR A 472 -16.83 -14.17 -4.36
CA THR A 472 -16.61 -14.60 -5.75
C THR A 472 -15.71 -15.85 -5.83
N PRO A 473 -15.94 -16.78 -6.78
CA PRO A 473 -14.99 -17.85 -7.07
C PRO A 473 -13.64 -17.31 -7.52
N HIS A 474 -12.54 -17.98 -7.16
CA HIS A 474 -11.18 -17.68 -7.63
C HIS A 474 -10.62 -18.90 -8.34
N VAL A 475 -9.87 -18.67 -9.41
CA VAL A 475 -9.09 -19.72 -10.05
C VAL A 475 -7.67 -19.61 -9.52
N TRP A 476 -7.23 -20.62 -8.78
CA TRP A 476 -5.89 -20.67 -8.23
C TRP A 476 -4.90 -21.13 -9.29
N ASP A 477 -3.70 -20.54 -9.28
CA ASP A 477 -2.59 -21.01 -10.11
C ASP A 477 -2.10 -22.37 -9.62
N ASP A 478 -2.32 -23.42 -10.42
CA ASP A 478 -1.95 -24.80 -10.09
C ASP A 478 -0.44 -24.96 -9.84
N SER A 479 0.39 -24.21 -10.57
CA SER A 479 1.84 -24.28 -10.42
C SER A 479 2.29 -23.67 -9.09
N GLU A 480 1.68 -22.55 -8.70
CA GLU A 480 1.93 -21.89 -7.43
C GLU A 480 1.33 -22.71 -6.27
N MET A 481 0.16 -23.32 -6.46
CA MET A 481 -0.43 -24.26 -5.50
C MET A 481 0.48 -25.47 -5.23
N GLN A 482 1.08 -26.05 -6.28
CA GLN A 482 2.05 -27.12 -6.15
C GLN A 482 3.32 -26.62 -5.43
N ARG A 483 3.78 -25.41 -5.72
CA ARG A 483 4.95 -24.81 -5.06
C ARG A 483 4.73 -24.62 -3.56
N ILE A 484 3.55 -24.14 -3.15
CA ILE A 484 3.29 -23.86 -1.74
C ILE A 484 2.81 -25.09 -0.96
N PHE A 485 2.05 -26.02 -1.53
CA PHE A 485 1.51 -27.17 -0.78
C PHE A 485 2.18 -28.53 -1.07
N GLY A 486 2.96 -28.62 -2.15
CA GLY A 486 3.52 -29.86 -2.69
C GLY A 486 4.78 -30.39 -2.02
#